data_AF-A0A7X8H2B6-F1
#
_entry.id   AF-A0A7X8H2B6-F1
#
_cell.length_a   1.000
_cell.length_b   1.000
_cell.length_c   1.000
_cell.angle_alpha   90.00
_cell.angle_beta   90.00
_cell.angle_gamma   90.00
#
_symmetry.space_group_name_H-M   'P 1'
#
loop_
_entity.id
_entity.type
_entity.pdbx_description
1 polymer ?
#
loop_
_entity_poly.entity_id
_entity_poly.type
_entity_poly.pdbx_seq_one_letter_code
_entity_poly.pdbx_strand_id
1 'polypeptide(L)'
;RLANRQGEYADLPDKIYYKTASDGESLVIYGLEHGQTDTEGAALNYESNKGWFVSDGVNALTVDKINSLYLKDPDTRQFWPIWKVFIDSSNGLLTNDYGY
;
A
#
# COMPACT_ATOMS: atom_id res chain seq x y z
N ARG A 1 3.74 11.14 -9.75
CA ARG A 1 3.61 10.50 -11.09
C ARG A 1 2.69 9.30 -11.03
N LEU A 2 2.99 8.28 -10.21
CA LEU A 2 2.11 7.14 -9.94
C LEU A 2 0.66 7.56 -9.66
N ALA A 3 0.43 8.44 -8.68
CA ALA A 3 -0.93 8.85 -8.27
C ALA A 3 -1.85 9.31 -9.42
N ASN A 4 -1.30 9.80 -10.53
CA ASN A 4 -2.07 10.30 -11.67
C ASN A 4 -1.88 9.46 -12.93
N ARG A 5 -1.26 8.27 -12.84
CA ARG A 5 -0.96 7.39 -13.98
C ARG A 5 -0.22 8.13 -15.10
N GLN A 6 0.86 8.82 -14.73
CA GLN A 6 1.65 9.67 -15.64
C GLN A 6 3.11 9.19 -15.70
N GLY A 7 3.78 9.56 -16.79
CA GLY A 7 5.20 9.26 -16.99
C GLY A 7 5.41 7.76 -17.17
N GLU A 8 6.29 7.19 -16.37
CA GLU A 8 6.59 5.77 -16.35
C GLU A 8 5.37 4.88 -16.05
N TYR A 9 4.29 5.40 -15.46
CA TYR A 9 3.09 4.62 -15.14
C TYR A 9 1.95 4.77 -16.14
N ALA A 10 2.16 5.47 -17.26
CA ALA A 10 1.11 5.82 -18.21
C ALA A 10 0.55 4.63 -18.99
N ASP A 11 1.33 3.56 -19.14
CA ASP A 11 0.99 2.35 -19.90
C ASP A 11 0.44 1.21 -19.04
N LEU A 12 0.50 1.34 -17.71
CA LEU A 12 -0.13 0.37 -16.79
C LEU A 12 -1.65 0.42 -16.91
N PRO A 13 -2.37 -0.68 -16.60
CA PRO A 13 -3.83 -0.69 -16.63
C PRO A 13 -4.44 0.12 -15.46
N ASP A 14 -5.71 0.50 -15.59
CA ASP A 14 -6.44 1.21 -14.53
C ASP A 14 -6.81 0.28 -13.36
N LYS A 15 -6.90 -1.02 -13.61
CA LYS A 15 -7.25 -2.04 -12.62
C LYS A 15 -6.17 -3.10 -12.49
N ILE A 16 -6.05 -3.60 -11.26
CA ILE A 16 -5.43 -4.89 -10.99
C ILE A 16 -6.48 -5.97 -10.86
N TYR A 17 -6.10 -7.15 -11.30
CA TYR A 17 -6.91 -8.35 -11.32
C TYR A 17 -6.19 -9.39 -10.47
N TYR A 18 -6.91 -10.07 -9.60
CA TYR A 18 -6.29 -11.03 -8.69
C TYR A 18 -7.20 -12.21 -8.37
N LYS A 19 -6.56 -13.32 -8.04
CA LYS A 19 -7.21 -14.56 -7.60
C LYS A 19 -6.29 -15.31 -6.64
N THR A 20 -6.89 -16.14 -5.81
CA THR A 20 -6.11 -17.07 -4.97
C THR A 20 -5.59 -18.20 -5.87
N ALA A 21 -4.33 -18.59 -5.69
CA ALA A 21 -3.75 -19.72 -6.39
C ALA A 21 -4.34 -21.05 -5.87
N SER A 22 -4.00 -22.14 -6.55
CA SER A 22 -4.51 -23.48 -6.21
C SER A 22 -4.06 -24.00 -4.84
N ASP A 23 -3.02 -23.40 -4.26
CA ASP A 23 -2.56 -23.70 -2.90
C ASP A 23 -3.45 -23.09 -1.81
N GLY A 24 -4.37 -22.19 -2.17
CA GLY A 24 -5.26 -21.50 -1.22
C GLY A 24 -4.59 -20.38 -0.42
N GLU A 25 -3.32 -20.05 -0.68
CA GLU A 25 -2.55 -19.07 0.08
C GLU A 25 -1.89 -18.02 -0.80
N SER A 26 -1.35 -18.40 -1.95
CA SER A 26 -0.64 -17.47 -2.84
C SER A 26 -1.61 -16.60 -3.64
N LEU A 27 -1.23 -15.36 -3.90
CA LEU A 27 -2.02 -14.43 -4.71
C LEU A 27 -1.41 -14.32 -6.11
N VAL A 28 -2.21 -14.60 -7.15
CA VAL A 28 -1.83 -14.34 -8.54
C VAL A 28 -2.42 -12.98 -8.93
N ILE A 29 -1.56 -12.06 -9.34
CA ILE A 29 -1.93 -10.67 -9.68
C ILE A 29 -1.55 -10.38 -11.13
N TYR A 30 -2.44 -9.67 -11.82
CA TYR A 30 -2.22 -9.10 -13.15
C TYR A 30 -2.49 -7.59 -13.12
N GLY A 31 -1.73 -6.84 -13.91
CA GLY A 31 -1.79 -5.38 -14.03
C GLY A 31 -0.66 -4.63 -13.31
N LEU A 32 0.44 -5.33 -12.98
CA LEU A 32 1.62 -4.76 -12.34
C LEU A 32 2.75 -4.46 -13.33
N GLU A 33 2.72 -5.11 -14.51
CA GLU A 33 3.81 -5.08 -15.48
C GLU A 33 3.47 -4.18 -16.66
N HIS A 34 4.50 -3.56 -17.23
CA HIS A 34 4.38 -2.75 -18.44
C HIS A 34 3.85 -3.58 -19.63
N GLY A 35 3.00 -2.94 -20.44
CA GLY A 35 2.34 -3.58 -21.58
C GLY A 35 1.09 -4.40 -21.23
N GLN A 36 0.74 -4.59 -19.95
CA GLN A 36 -0.51 -5.23 -19.55
C GLN A 36 -1.69 -4.27 -19.68
N THR A 37 -2.82 -4.75 -20.22
CA THR A 37 -4.02 -3.92 -20.44
C THR A 37 -5.25 -4.39 -19.65
N ASP A 38 -6.18 -3.47 -19.35
CA ASP A 38 -7.46 -3.82 -18.73
C ASP A 38 -8.31 -4.76 -19.61
N THR A 39 -8.17 -4.64 -20.94
CA THR A 39 -8.85 -5.52 -21.89
C THR A 39 -8.42 -6.97 -21.72
N GLU A 40 -7.11 -7.22 -21.64
CA GLU A 40 -6.58 -8.56 -21.38
C GLU A 40 -6.92 -9.04 -19.97
N GLY A 41 -6.75 -8.18 -18.96
CA GLY A 41 -7.06 -8.52 -17.56
C GLY A 41 -8.52 -8.97 -17.37
N ALA A 42 -9.46 -8.27 -18.03
CA ALA A 42 -10.87 -8.63 -18.02
C ALA A 42 -11.16 -9.95 -18.75
N ALA A 43 -10.39 -10.30 -19.78
CA ALA A 43 -10.54 -11.55 -20.52
C ALA A 43 -9.97 -12.78 -19.79
N LEU A 44 -9.05 -12.57 -18.84
CA LEU A 44 -8.36 -13.64 -18.12
C LEU A 44 -9.17 -14.27 -16.96
N ASN A 45 -10.41 -13.84 -16.73
CA ASN A 45 -11.34 -14.41 -15.74
C ASN A 45 -10.77 -14.54 -14.32
N TYR A 46 -10.12 -13.48 -13.83
CA TYR A 46 -9.74 -13.39 -12.41
C TYR A 46 -10.97 -13.26 -11.52
N GLU A 47 -10.85 -13.74 -10.28
CA GLU A 47 -11.95 -13.77 -9.29
C GLU A 47 -12.38 -12.37 -8.87
N SER A 48 -11.44 -11.42 -8.85
CA SER A 48 -11.68 -10.06 -8.40
C SER A 48 -10.81 -9.07 -9.14
N ASN A 49 -11.25 -7.81 -9.16
CA ASN A 49 -10.46 -6.68 -9.64
C ASN A 49 -10.64 -5.47 -8.72
N LYS A 50 -9.64 -4.59 -8.73
CA LYS A 50 -9.64 -3.34 -7.97
C LYS A 50 -8.94 -2.25 -8.78
N GLY A 51 -9.46 -1.02 -8.72
CA GLY A 51 -8.78 0.13 -9.31
C GLY A 51 -7.45 0.41 -8.62
N TRP A 52 -6.41 0.65 -9.43
CA TRP A 52 -5.05 0.89 -8.96
C TRP A 52 -4.90 2.31 -8.41
N PHE A 53 -5.46 3.30 -9.11
CA PHE A 53 -5.36 4.72 -8.78
C PHE A 53 -6.67 5.28 -8.22
N VAL A 54 -7.81 4.79 -8.73
CA VAL A 54 -9.15 5.30 -8.41
C VAL A 54 -9.97 4.18 -7.78
N SER A 55 -10.52 4.43 -6.59
CA SER A 55 -11.51 3.56 -5.93
C SER A 55 -12.79 4.37 -5.75
N ASP A 56 -13.93 3.79 -6.11
CA ASP A 56 -15.25 4.41 -5.93
C ASP A 56 -15.37 5.82 -6.54
N GLY A 57 -14.71 6.02 -7.69
CA GLY A 57 -14.70 7.30 -8.41
C GLY A 57 -13.77 8.37 -7.82
N VAL A 58 -13.02 8.06 -6.76
CA VAL A 58 -12.09 8.97 -6.10
C VAL A 58 -10.66 8.46 -6.21
N ASN A 59 -9.71 9.35 -6.48
CA ASN A 59 -8.30 8.99 -6.46
C ASN A 59 -7.88 8.58 -5.03
N ALA A 60 -7.45 7.34 -4.87
CA ALA A 60 -7.06 6.77 -3.58
C ALA A 60 -5.69 7.29 -3.09
N LEU A 61 -4.88 7.83 -4.00
CA LEU A 61 -3.53 8.34 -3.74
C LEU A 61 -3.52 9.87 -3.67
N THR A 62 -4.33 10.43 -2.77
CA THR A 62 -4.36 11.88 -2.55
C THR A 62 -3.03 12.41 -2.02
N VAL A 63 -2.74 13.69 -2.26
CA VAL A 63 -1.53 14.35 -1.75
C VAL A 63 -1.43 14.24 -0.24
N ASP A 64 -2.53 14.45 0.49
CA ASP A 64 -2.55 14.32 1.95
C ASP A 64 -2.24 12.90 2.40
N LYS A 65 -2.78 11.88 1.71
CA LYS A 65 -2.48 10.48 2.02
C LYS A 65 -0.99 10.18 1.81
N ILE A 66 -0.43 10.63 0.70
CA ILE A 66 1.00 10.47 0.40
C ILE A 66 1.85 11.17 1.47
N ASN A 67 1.54 12.43 1.77
CA ASN A 67 2.25 13.21 2.79
C ASN A 67 2.17 12.58 4.19
N SER A 68 1.07 11.90 4.51
CA SER A 68 0.92 11.20 5.78
C SER A 68 1.91 10.04 5.96
N LEU A 69 2.41 9.44 4.87
CA LEU A 69 3.35 8.31 4.94
C LEU A 69 4.73 8.71 5.45
N TYR A 70 5.09 9.99 5.36
CA TYR A 70 6.41 10.51 5.73
C TYR A 70 6.28 11.77 6.61
N LEU A 71 5.22 11.85 7.42
CA LEU A 71 5.01 12.97 8.35
C LEU A 71 6.20 13.17 9.31
N LYS A 72 6.94 12.10 9.58
CA LYS A 72 8.20 12.10 10.31
C LYS A 72 9.24 11.34 9.50
N ASP A 73 10.50 11.71 9.70
CA ASP A 73 11.63 11.00 9.11
C ASP A 73 11.71 9.57 9.70
N PRO A 74 11.46 8.52 8.91
CA PRO A 74 11.47 7.14 9.39
C PRO A 74 12.85 6.71 9.88
N ASP A 75 13.94 7.30 9.37
CA ASP A 75 15.30 7.01 9.85
C ASP A 75 15.51 7.49 11.29
N THR A 76 14.74 8.49 11.71
CA THR A 76 14.74 9.00 13.09
C THR A 76 13.67 8.38 13.99
N ARG A 77 12.80 7.50 13.45
CA ARG A 77 11.66 6.92 14.18
C ARG A 77 11.44 5.47 13.79
N GLN A 78 12.46 4.66 14.04
CA GLN A 78 12.52 3.26 13.63
C GLN A 78 11.71 2.35 14.57
N PHE A 79 11.57 2.77 15.84
CA PHE A 79 10.84 2.03 16.85
C PHE A 79 9.43 2.59 17.06
N TRP A 80 8.48 1.67 17.25
CA TRP A 80 7.13 2.02 17.68
C TRP A 80 7.13 2.44 19.14
N PRO A 81 6.22 3.35 19.56
CA PRO A 81 6.12 3.74 20.94
C PRO A 81 5.75 2.55 21.84
N ILE A 82 6.53 2.34 22.89
CA ILE A 82 6.17 1.40 23.97
C ILE A 82 4.96 1.98 24.70
N TRP A 83 3.97 1.13 24.98
CA TRP A 83 2.75 1.59 25.64
C TRP A 83 3.06 2.03 27.07
N LYS A 84 2.44 3.15 27.49
CA LYS A 84 2.64 3.78 28.81
C LYS A 84 2.54 2.78 29.98
N VAL A 85 1.60 1.83 29.92
CA VAL A 85 1.41 0.83 30.99
C VAL A 85 2.65 -0.04 31.23
N PHE A 86 3.43 -0.34 30.18
CA PHE A 86 4.66 -1.12 30.30
C PHE A 86 5.82 -0.25 30.80
N ILE A 87 5.89 1.01 30.37
CA ILE A 87 6.87 1.97 30.89
C ILE A 87 6.67 2.18 32.40
N ASP A 88 5.43 2.44 32.82
CA ASP A 88 5.11 2.74 34.22
C ASP A 88 5.34 1.53 35.15
N SER A 89 5.12 0.31 34.65
CA SER A 89 5.38 -0.93 35.39
C SER A 89 6.83 -1.43 35.29
N SER A 90 7.67 -0.81 34.46
CA SER A 90 9.07 -1.25 34.25
C SER A 90 10.02 -0.87 35.39
N ASN A 91 9.57 -0.06 36.36
CA ASN A 91 10.42 0.48 37.42
C ASN A 91 11.67 1.21 36.86
N GLY A 92 11.51 1.94 35.76
CA GLY A 92 12.57 2.71 35.10
C GLY A 92 13.50 1.90 34.19
N LEU A 93 13.23 0.63 33.96
CA LEU A 93 14.03 -0.23 33.07
C LEU A 93 13.68 -0.05 31.59
N LEU A 94 12.47 0.45 31.30
CA LEU A 94 12.06 0.78 29.93
C LEU A 94 11.94 2.29 29.79
N THR A 95 12.43 2.79 28.66
CA THR A 95 12.21 4.16 28.21
C THR A 95 11.78 4.14 26.75
N ASN A 96 11.06 5.16 26.34
CA ASN A 96 10.63 5.31 24.96
C ASN A 96 11.62 6.19 24.21
N ASP A 97 11.87 5.87 22.95
CA ASP A 97 12.73 6.69 22.11
C ASP A 97 11.97 7.90 21.54
N TYR A 98 12.71 8.87 21.00
CA TYR A 98 12.18 9.96 20.16
C TYR A 98 11.15 10.91 20.83
N GLY A 99 11.13 10.94 22.16
CA GLY A 99 10.26 11.81 22.96
C GLY A 99 8.79 11.40 22.96
N TYR A 100 8.51 10.11 22.71
CA TYR A 100 7.19 9.50 22.90
C TYR A 100 6.76 9.44 24.37
#